data_AF-A0A0R1V396-F1
#
_entry.id   AF-A0A0R1V396-F1
#
_cell.length_a   1.000
_cell.length_b   1.000
_cell.length_c   1.000
_cell.angle_alpha   90.00
_cell.angle_beta   90.00
_cell.angle_gamma   90.00
#
_symmetry.space_group_name_H-M   'P 1'
#
loop_
_entity.id
_entity.type
_entity.pdbx_description
1 polymer ?
#
loop_
_entity_poly.entity_id
_entity_poly.type
_entity_poly.pdbx_seq_one_letter_code
_entity_poly.pdbx_strand_id
1 'polypeptide(L)'
;MLLACTLVLLGATENTHDRKLHFTAIIPTIYLHGYGGGAASTNKMIAAAEKSGRAQKTLTINVSQDGQLHLQGTWSWSEKNPIVQVIFDDNTAEIPTEAAWLKQVVNYLHQHYNMQKFNVVTHSMSGPVTYYWAVHLRQKNGPVLNKFVPIAGPFNGVIYIDDTPNQNSLESSGKPTSQNTAYRDYFKFRSRFPRQTKVLNIFGNLEDGTNSDGLVTNVSARSLAYLIRGHVASYQELMVKGANAQHSLLHNHNTTVDQAVINFLWPK
;
A
#
# COMPACT_ATOMS: atom_id res chain seq x y z
N MET A 1 45.50 52.72 -43.66
CA MET A 1 46.28 51.47 -43.70
C MET A 1 46.13 50.78 -42.36
N LEU A 2 45.68 49.52 -42.38
CA LEU A 2 45.23 48.74 -41.23
C LEU A 2 46.36 48.47 -40.21
N LEU A 3 46.04 48.62 -38.92
CA LEU A 3 46.73 47.95 -37.82
C LEU A 3 46.15 46.53 -37.68
N ALA A 4 47.00 45.51 -37.84
CA ALA A 4 46.65 44.13 -37.53
C ALA A 4 47.04 43.85 -36.06
N CYS A 5 46.05 43.73 -35.18
CA CYS A 5 46.23 43.15 -33.84
C CYS A 5 45.82 41.68 -33.90
N THR A 6 46.82 40.79 -33.82
CA THR A 6 46.62 39.35 -33.71
C THR A 6 46.13 39.02 -32.30
N LEU A 7 44.84 38.72 -32.15
CA LEU A 7 44.29 38.18 -30.92
C LEU A 7 44.60 36.68 -30.86
N VAL A 8 45.46 36.26 -29.94
CA VAL A 8 45.67 34.84 -29.62
C VAL A 8 44.49 34.39 -28.75
N LEU A 9 43.56 33.63 -29.35
CA LEU A 9 42.50 32.93 -28.62
C LEU A 9 43.11 31.67 -27.98
N LEU A 10 43.45 31.76 -26.70
CA LEU A 10 43.64 30.59 -25.84
C LEU A 10 42.25 29.96 -25.60
N GLY A 11 41.96 28.88 -26.32
CA GLY A 11 40.77 28.07 -26.08
C GLY A 11 40.88 27.36 -24.74
N ALA A 12 40.20 27.88 -23.72
CA ALA A 12 39.85 27.10 -22.54
C ALA A 12 38.70 26.17 -22.95
N THR A 13 39.00 24.88 -23.09
CA THR A 13 37.97 23.85 -23.22
C THR A 13 37.24 23.73 -21.87
N GLU A 14 36.08 24.39 -21.74
CA GLU A 14 35.16 24.11 -20.65
C GLU A 14 34.62 22.69 -20.81
N ASN A 15 35.21 21.76 -20.06
CA ASN A 15 34.65 20.43 -19.82
C ASN A 15 33.44 20.60 -18.88
N THR A 16 32.30 21.01 -19.43
CA THR A 16 31.02 20.92 -18.72
C THR A 16 30.57 19.46 -18.74
N HIS A 17 31.12 18.67 -17.81
CA HIS A 17 30.48 17.43 -17.42
C HIS A 17 29.14 17.80 -16.78
N ASP A 18 28.10 17.77 -17.60
CA ASP A 18 26.70 17.92 -17.22
C ASP A 18 26.34 16.76 -16.28
N ARG A 19 26.67 16.94 -15.00
CA ARG A 19 26.48 15.95 -13.95
C ARG A 19 24.98 15.89 -13.70
N LYS A 20 24.27 15.06 -14.49
CA LYS A 20 22.87 14.72 -14.24
C LYS A 20 22.74 14.33 -12.78
N LEU A 21 22.17 15.22 -11.96
CA LEU A 21 21.86 14.91 -10.58
C LEU A 21 20.89 13.74 -10.60
N HIS A 22 21.37 12.57 -10.18
CA HIS A 22 20.53 11.40 -9.96
C HIS A 22 19.74 11.64 -8.67
N PHE A 23 18.60 12.34 -8.78
CA PHE A 23 17.65 12.40 -7.69
C PHE A 23 17.04 11.01 -7.50
N THR A 24 17.25 10.44 -6.31
CA THR A 24 16.52 9.24 -5.91
C THR A 24 15.08 9.66 -5.65
N ALA A 25 14.13 9.08 -6.39
CA ALA A 25 12.72 9.37 -6.20
C ALA A 25 12.29 8.97 -4.78
N ILE A 26 11.72 9.91 -4.03
CA ILE A 26 11.14 9.66 -2.71
C ILE A 26 9.80 8.95 -2.91
N ILE A 27 9.62 7.79 -2.28
CA ILE A 27 8.41 6.97 -2.38
C ILE A 27 7.81 6.85 -0.98
N PRO A 28 6.81 7.67 -0.62
CA PRO A 28 6.13 7.53 0.67
C PRO A 28 5.42 6.19 0.79
N THR A 29 5.23 5.75 2.04
CA THR A 29 4.39 4.60 2.37
C THR A 29 3.18 5.07 3.18
N ILE A 30 1.99 4.85 2.64
CA ILE A 30 0.72 5.12 3.33
C ILE A 30 0.35 3.91 4.18
N TYR A 31 -0.01 4.13 5.45
CA TYR A 31 -0.52 3.11 6.37
C TYR A 31 -2.00 3.35 6.65
N LEU A 32 -2.82 2.30 6.52
CA LEU A 32 -4.28 2.35 6.68
C LEU A 32 -4.78 1.26 7.65
N HIS A 33 -5.74 1.62 8.50
CA HIS A 33 -6.40 0.70 9.43
C HIS A 33 -7.60 -0.03 8.80
N GLY A 34 -8.11 -1.08 9.45
CA GLY A 34 -9.36 -1.75 9.05
C GLY A 34 -10.61 -1.11 9.65
N TYR A 35 -11.77 -1.72 9.40
CA TYR A 35 -13.06 -1.35 9.98
C TYR A 35 -13.00 -1.24 11.52
N GLY A 36 -13.54 -0.16 12.08
CA GLY A 36 -13.49 0.16 13.51
C GLY A 36 -12.09 0.50 14.05
N GLY A 37 -11.09 0.58 13.17
CA GLY A 37 -9.70 0.86 13.52
C GLY A 37 -9.36 2.34 13.64
N GLY A 38 -8.07 2.63 13.80
CA GLY A 38 -7.56 4.01 13.86
C GLY A 38 -6.04 4.04 13.97
N ALA A 39 -5.48 5.10 14.54
CA ALA A 39 -4.03 5.25 14.69
C ALA A 39 -3.37 4.03 15.36
N ALA A 40 -3.99 3.50 16.41
CA ALA A 40 -3.48 2.37 17.18
C ALA A 40 -3.25 1.12 16.32
N SER A 41 -4.04 0.92 15.26
CA SER A 41 -3.95 -0.23 14.36
C SER A 41 -2.64 -0.24 13.57
N THR A 42 -2.00 0.90 13.35
CA THR A 42 -0.77 0.99 12.53
C THR A 42 0.46 1.44 13.32
N ASN A 43 0.27 2.05 14.50
CA ASN A 43 1.35 2.59 15.33
C ASN A 43 2.50 1.60 15.59
N LYS A 44 2.21 0.32 15.86
CA LYS A 44 3.25 -0.66 16.19
C LYS A 44 4.14 -0.99 14.99
N MET A 45 3.53 -1.22 13.83
CA MET A 45 4.27 -1.46 12.59
C MET A 45 5.10 -0.24 12.16
N ILE A 46 4.55 0.96 12.33
CA ILE A 46 5.27 2.21 12.06
C ILE A 46 6.47 2.34 12.99
N ALA A 47 6.29 2.11 14.29
CA ALA A 47 7.38 2.14 15.26
C ALA A 47 8.46 1.08 14.96
N ALA A 48 8.08 -0.10 14.45
CA ALA A 48 9.04 -1.11 14.01
C ALA A 48 9.85 -0.64 12.79
N ALA A 49 9.21 0.03 11.83
CA ALA A 49 9.88 0.61 10.68
C ALA A 49 10.87 1.73 11.09
N GLU A 50 10.47 2.61 12.00
CA GLU A 50 11.33 3.66 12.57
C GLU A 50 12.51 3.08 13.34
N LYS A 51 12.25 2.11 14.22
CA LYS A 51 13.30 1.41 14.98
C LYS A 51 14.31 0.69 14.08
N SER A 52 13.88 0.24 12.90
CA SER A 52 14.78 -0.38 11.92
C SER A 52 15.69 0.62 11.21
N GLY A 53 15.44 1.92 11.35
CA GLY A 53 16.16 3.00 10.65
C GLY A 53 15.87 3.08 9.15
N ARG A 54 14.86 2.35 8.66
CA ARG A 54 14.56 2.27 7.21
C ARG A 54 13.51 3.26 6.75
N ALA A 55 12.70 3.81 7.65
CA ALA A 55 11.62 4.74 7.32
C ALA A 55 11.29 5.60 8.53
N GLN A 56 10.67 6.76 8.30
CA GLN A 56 10.32 7.71 9.35
C GLN A 56 8.88 8.17 9.16
N LYS A 57 8.07 8.17 10.23
CA LYS A 57 6.75 8.80 10.18
C LYS A 57 6.91 10.31 10.05
N THR A 58 6.31 10.88 9.02
CA THR A 58 6.35 12.33 8.74
C THR A 58 5.00 12.99 8.90
N LEU A 59 3.92 12.31 8.52
CA LEU A 59 2.56 12.85 8.54
C LEU A 59 1.59 11.90 9.22
N THR A 60 0.64 12.49 9.93
CA THR A 60 -0.67 11.89 10.23
C THR A 60 -1.72 12.68 9.48
N ILE A 61 -2.59 12.00 8.73
CA ILE A 61 -3.71 12.63 8.03
C ILE A 61 -5.00 12.00 8.55
N ASN A 62 -5.79 12.76 9.29
CA ASN A 62 -7.15 12.37 9.61
C ASN A 62 -8.06 12.84 8.47
N VAL A 63 -8.95 11.96 8.01
CA VAL A 63 -9.95 12.29 7.00
C VAL A 63 -11.30 12.28 7.67
N SER A 64 -11.94 13.43 7.71
CA SER A 64 -13.29 13.58 8.26
C SER A 64 -14.32 12.86 7.39
N GLN A 65 -15.53 12.67 7.92
CA GLN A 65 -16.62 11.99 7.21
C GLN A 65 -17.00 12.67 5.87
N ASP A 66 -16.86 13.98 5.76
CA ASP A 66 -17.07 14.75 4.53
C ASP A 66 -15.82 14.79 3.61
N GLY A 67 -14.73 14.15 4.04
CA GLY A 67 -13.49 13.98 3.27
C GLY A 67 -12.42 15.04 3.49
N GLN A 68 -12.63 16.02 4.37
CA GLN A 68 -11.61 17.03 4.66
C GLN A 68 -10.37 16.40 5.30
N LEU A 69 -9.20 16.89 4.90
CA LEU A 69 -7.92 16.39 5.36
C LEU A 69 -7.39 17.26 6.49
N HIS A 70 -7.17 16.68 7.66
CA HIS A 70 -6.55 17.32 8.82
C HIS A 70 -5.16 16.72 9.06
N LEU A 71 -4.13 17.52 8.76
CA LEU A 71 -2.74 17.08 8.79
C LEU A 71 -2.05 17.44 10.11
N GLN A 72 -1.19 16.53 10.57
CA GLN A 72 -0.26 16.75 11.67
C GLN A 72 1.13 16.25 11.27
N GLY A 73 2.17 16.95 11.74
CA GLY A 73 3.56 16.67 11.41
C GLY A 73 4.05 17.42 10.17
N THR A 74 5.27 17.11 9.75
CA THR A 74 5.94 17.76 8.63
C THR A 74 6.74 16.73 7.86
N TRP A 75 6.66 16.78 6.53
CA TRP A 75 7.49 15.98 5.65
C TRP A 75 8.58 16.86 5.00
N SER A 76 9.82 16.67 5.46
CA SER A 76 11.01 17.23 4.80
C SER A 76 11.40 16.42 3.57
N TRP A 77 11.76 17.10 2.47
CA TRP A 77 12.27 16.49 1.26
C TRP A 77 13.58 15.71 1.44
N SER A 78 14.24 15.83 2.58
CA SER A 78 15.41 15.00 2.94
C SER A 78 15.04 13.59 3.39
N GLU A 79 13.77 13.34 3.76
CA GLU A 79 13.32 12.03 4.22
C GLU A 79 13.17 11.07 3.04
N LYS A 80 13.95 9.98 3.07
CA LYS A 80 14.03 9.04 1.95
C LYS A 80 12.81 8.13 1.87
N ASN A 81 12.29 7.72 3.03
CA ASN A 81 11.20 6.75 3.15
C ASN A 81 10.13 7.27 4.13
N PRO A 82 9.41 8.34 3.75
CA PRO A 82 8.41 8.96 4.61
C PRO A 82 7.19 8.07 4.77
N ILE A 83 6.75 7.88 6.01
CA ILE A 83 5.50 7.19 6.35
C ILE A 83 4.40 8.23 6.57
N VAL A 84 3.27 8.03 5.89
CA VAL A 84 2.04 8.78 6.08
C VAL A 84 1.02 7.86 6.75
N GLN A 85 0.67 8.15 8.00
CA GLN A 85 -0.39 7.44 8.69
C GLN A 85 -1.72 8.08 8.34
N VAL A 86 -2.64 7.32 7.75
CA VAL A 86 -3.98 7.80 7.41
C VAL A 86 -4.99 7.19 8.37
N ILE A 87 -5.89 8.04 8.86
CA ILE A 87 -6.96 7.69 9.80
C ILE A 87 -8.26 8.21 9.20
N PHE A 88 -9.25 7.34 9.06
CA PHE A 88 -10.60 7.73 8.68
C PHE A 88 -11.41 7.95 9.95
N ASP A 89 -11.98 9.14 10.13
CA ASP A 89 -12.71 9.48 11.35
C ASP A 89 -14.00 8.66 11.47
N ASP A 90 -14.73 8.50 10.36
CA ASP A 90 -15.75 7.47 10.22
C ASP A 90 -15.09 6.17 9.77
N ASN A 91 -14.53 5.46 10.75
CA ASN A 91 -13.83 4.19 10.57
C ASN A 91 -14.75 2.99 10.32
N THR A 92 -16.05 3.23 10.11
CA THR A 92 -17.05 2.19 9.80
C THR A 92 -17.67 2.37 8.41
N ALA A 93 -17.18 3.33 7.63
CA ALA A 93 -17.69 3.60 6.30
C ALA A 93 -17.43 2.43 5.34
N GLU A 94 -18.33 2.31 4.37
CA GLU A 94 -18.23 1.29 3.32
C GLU A 94 -17.00 1.48 2.43
N ILE A 95 -16.52 0.39 1.84
CA ILE A 95 -15.32 0.33 1.01
C ILE A 95 -15.25 1.43 -0.08
N PRO A 96 -16.31 1.73 -0.84
CA PRO A 96 -16.27 2.81 -1.84
C PRO A 96 -16.05 4.20 -1.24
N THR A 97 -16.55 4.45 -0.03
CA THR A 97 -16.40 5.72 0.69
C THR A 97 -14.97 5.89 1.17
N GLU A 98 -14.42 4.90 1.87
CA GLU A 98 -13.01 4.93 2.29
C GLU A 98 -12.05 5.02 1.08
N ALA A 99 -12.40 4.40 -0.05
CA ALA A 99 -11.60 4.50 -1.27
C ALA A 99 -11.65 5.91 -1.89
N ALA A 100 -12.77 6.61 -1.75
CA ALA A 100 -12.88 8.02 -2.14
C ALA A 100 -12.02 8.90 -1.23
N TRP A 101 -11.98 8.65 0.08
CA TRP A 101 -11.07 9.33 1.00
C TRP A 101 -9.60 9.03 0.70
N LEU A 102 -9.24 7.78 0.40
CA LEU A 102 -7.90 7.42 -0.06
C LEU A 102 -7.52 8.20 -1.34
N LYS A 103 -8.45 8.38 -2.28
CA LYS A 103 -8.23 9.24 -3.45
C LYS A 103 -7.91 10.69 -3.05
N GLN A 104 -8.59 11.25 -2.06
CA GLN A 104 -8.32 12.61 -1.59
C GLN A 104 -6.90 12.72 -1.00
N VAL A 105 -6.51 11.76 -0.17
CA VAL A 105 -5.14 11.69 0.38
C VAL A 105 -4.11 11.58 -0.74
N VAL A 106 -4.29 10.66 -1.70
CA VAL A 106 -3.34 10.48 -2.82
C VAL A 106 -3.23 11.74 -3.67
N ASN A 107 -4.35 12.41 -3.95
CA ASN A 107 -4.36 13.66 -4.71
C ASN A 107 -3.66 14.79 -3.96
N TYR A 108 -3.90 14.92 -2.66
CA TYR A 108 -3.22 15.91 -1.82
C TYR A 108 -1.71 15.67 -1.81
N LEU A 109 -1.27 14.44 -1.57
CA LEU A 109 0.16 14.11 -1.56
C LEU A 109 0.81 14.32 -2.95
N HIS A 110 0.07 14.06 -4.03
CA HIS A 110 0.52 14.37 -5.38
C HIS A 110 0.74 15.87 -5.58
N GLN A 111 -0.22 16.70 -5.19
CA GLN A 111 -0.20 18.14 -5.42
C GLN A 111 0.80 18.88 -4.51
N HIS A 112 0.87 18.51 -3.23
CA HIS A 112 1.66 19.23 -2.23
C HIS A 112 3.07 18.68 -2.05
N TYR A 113 3.30 17.39 -2.34
CA TYR A 113 4.60 16.73 -2.19
C TYR A 113 5.12 16.13 -3.50
N ASN A 114 4.56 16.52 -4.64
CA ASN A 114 4.96 16.02 -5.97
C ASN A 114 5.08 14.48 -6.02
N MET A 115 4.23 13.79 -5.26
CA MET A 115 4.30 12.33 -5.11
C MET A 115 3.96 11.67 -6.45
N GLN A 116 4.92 10.98 -7.06
CA GLN A 116 4.73 10.27 -8.34
C GLN A 116 4.52 8.77 -8.16
N LYS A 117 5.04 8.22 -7.06
CA LYS A 117 4.93 6.81 -6.69
C LYS A 117 4.71 6.73 -5.20
N PHE A 118 3.99 5.70 -4.74
CA PHE A 118 3.78 5.47 -3.32
C PHE A 118 3.58 3.99 -3.03
N ASN A 119 3.86 3.61 -1.80
CA ASN A 119 3.55 2.29 -1.28
C ASN A 119 2.33 2.36 -0.36
N VAL A 120 1.67 1.23 -0.15
CA VAL A 120 0.51 1.14 0.74
C VAL A 120 0.64 -0.12 1.61
N VAL A 121 0.42 0.04 2.91
CA VAL A 121 0.27 -1.03 3.89
C VAL A 121 -1.12 -0.92 4.51
N THR A 122 -1.87 -2.00 4.51
CA THR A 122 -3.27 -2.00 4.98
C THR A 122 -3.51 -3.15 5.91
N HIS A 123 -4.37 -2.95 6.90
CA HIS A 123 -4.97 -4.05 7.65
C HIS A 123 -6.44 -4.24 7.26
N SER A 124 -6.87 -5.50 7.16
CA SER A 124 -8.26 -5.90 6.99
C SER A 124 -8.97 -5.16 5.84
N MET A 125 -10.11 -4.52 6.11
CA MET A 125 -10.95 -3.82 5.14
C MET A 125 -10.20 -2.84 4.23
N SER A 126 -9.13 -2.21 4.73
CA SER A 126 -8.35 -1.27 3.90
C SER A 126 -7.60 -1.93 2.72
N GLY A 127 -7.44 -3.25 2.74
CA GLY A 127 -6.94 -4.02 1.59
C GLY A 127 -7.88 -3.92 0.39
N PRO A 128 -9.13 -4.40 0.52
CA PRO A 128 -10.19 -4.16 -0.46
C PRO A 128 -10.44 -2.69 -0.82
N VAL A 129 -10.35 -1.76 0.14
CA VAL A 129 -10.41 -0.29 -0.13
C VAL A 129 -9.34 0.14 -1.11
N THR A 130 -8.09 -0.26 -0.87
CA THR A 130 -6.96 0.07 -1.74
C THR A 130 -7.13 -0.56 -3.12
N TYR A 131 -7.63 -1.80 -3.19
CA TYR A 131 -7.92 -2.45 -4.47
C TYR A 131 -9.04 -1.74 -5.23
N TYR A 132 -10.15 -1.40 -4.56
CA TYR A 132 -11.27 -0.67 -5.15
C TYR A 132 -10.83 0.70 -5.67
N TRP A 133 -10.07 1.46 -4.86
CA TRP A 133 -9.44 2.70 -5.31
C TRP A 133 -8.62 2.47 -6.59
N ALA A 134 -7.78 1.43 -6.60
CA ALA A 134 -6.87 1.16 -7.71
C ALA A 134 -7.59 0.88 -9.04
N VAL A 135 -8.77 0.24 -9.02
CA VAL A 135 -9.48 -0.18 -10.24
C VAL A 135 -10.67 0.73 -10.63
N HIS A 136 -11.23 1.49 -9.68
CA HIS A 136 -12.34 2.41 -9.95
C HIS A 136 -11.95 3.89 -9.94
N LEU A 137 -11.06 4.30 -9.02
CA LEU A 137 -10.89 5.71 -8.66
C LEU A 137 -9.51 6.29 -9.02
N ARG A 138 -8.50 5.45 -9.26
CA ARG A 138 -7.15 5.86 -9.64
C ARG A 138 -7.19 6.67 -10.94
N GLN A 139 -6.59 7.84 -10.91
CA GLN A 139 -6.44 8.69 -12.09
C GLN A 139 -5.37 8.13 -13.02
N LYS A 140 -5.63 8.13 -14.34
CA LYS A 140 -4.69 7.60 -15.36
C LYS A 140 -3.32 8.28 -15.31
N ASN A 141 -3.29 9.58 -15.05
CA ASN A 141 -2.07 10.40 -14.95
C ASN A 141 -1.69 10.72 -13.49
N GLY A 142 -2.31 10.02 -12.52
CA GLY A 142 -2.02 10.23 -11.11
C GLY A 142 -0.83 9.39 -10.61
N PRO A 143 -0.53 9.47 -9.31
CA PRO A 143 0.54 8.70 -8.70
C PRO A 143 0.38 7.19 -8.89
N VAL A 144 1.50 6.51 -9.05
CA VAL A 144 1.55 5.06 -9.24
C VAL A 144 1.67 4.34 -7.91
N LEU A 145 0.76 3.39 -7.67
CA LEU A 145 0.94 2.40 -6.60
C LEU A 145 2.12 1.49 -6.96
N ASN A 146 3.19 1.59 -6.17
CA ASN A 146 4.47 0.92 -6.39
C ASN A 146 4.55 -0.42 -5.65
N LYS A 147 4.26 -0.42 -4.35
CA LYS A 147 4.20 -1.61 -3.51
C LYS A 147 2.90 -1.63 -2.72
N PHE A 148 2.25 -2.78 -2.65
CA PHE A 148 1.02 -2.97 -1.89
C PHE A 148 1.16 -4.16 -0.95
N VAL A 149 0.90 -3.93 0.33
CA VAL A 149 1.02 -4.93 1.40
C VAL A 149 -0.31 -5.04 2.16
N PRO A 150 -1.28 -5.82 1.63
CA PRO A 150 -2.46 -6.16 2.39
C PRO A 150 -2.14 -7.20 3.48
N ILE A 151 -2.53 -6.89 4.71
CA ILE A 151 -2.46 -7.78 5.87
C ILE A 151 -3.91 -8.14 6.24
N ALA A 152 -4.23 -9.42 6.14
CA ALA A 152 -5.58 -9.96 6.39
C ALA A 152 -6.69 -9.30 5.55
N GLY A 153 -6.40 -8.94 4.30
CA GLY A 153 -7.41 -8.28 3.43
C GLY A 153 -8.53 -9.24 3.01
N PRO A 154 -9.81 -9.00 3.37
CA PRO A 154 -10.92 -9.87 2.99
C PRO A 154 -11.41 -9.57 1.58
N PHE A 155 -10.72 -10.07 0.56
CA PHE A 155 -11.07 -9.76 -0.83
C PHE A 155 -12.35 -10.46 -1.30
N ASN A 156 -12.70 -11.61 -0.72
CA ASN A 156 -13.87 -12.41 -1.10
C ASN A 156 -14.70 -12.83 0.12
N GLY A 157 -14.89 -11.91 1.06
CA GLY A 157 -15.82 -12.04 2.17
C GLY A 157 -15.16 -12.13 3.56
N VAL A 158 -15.99 -11.96 4.57
CA VAL A 158 -15.63 -11.95 6.00
C VAL A 158 -16.49 -12.97 6.74
N ILE A 159 -15.87 -13.70 7.66
CA ILE A 159 -16.59 -14.65 8.52
C ILE A 159 -17.69 -13.88 9.29
N TYR A 160 -18.87 -14.49 9.43
CA TYR A 160 -20.06 -13.91 10.07
C TYR A 160 -20.79 -12.82 9.27
N ILE A 161 -20.30 -12.44 8.08
CA ILE A 161 -20.99 -11.51 7.17
C ILE A 161 -21.43 -12.26 5.92
N ASP A 162 -20.47 -12.72 5.11
CA ASP A 162 -20.72 -13.31 3.80
C ASP A 162 -19.71 -14.41 3.43
N ASP A 163 -18.94 -14.89 4.42
CA ASP A 163 -18.04 -16.03 4.31
C ASP A 163 -18.22 -17.00 5.49
N THR A 164 -17.85 -18.25 5.31
CA THR A 164 -17.89 -19.29 6.35
C THR A 164 -16.66 -20.19 6.21
N PRO A 165 -15.93 -20.47 7.31
CA PRO A 165 -14.78 -21.36 7.29
C PRO A 165 -15.04 -22.66 6.55
N ASN A 166 -14.09 -23.03 5.68
CA ASN A 166 -14.09 -24.30 4.95
C ASN A 166 -15.25 -24.54 3.96
N GLN A 167 -16.11 -23.54 3.69
CA GLN A 167 -17.21 -23.67 2.71
C GLN A 167 -16.82 -23.22 1.29
N ASN A 168 -15.81 -22.36 1.17
CA ASN A 168 -15.26 -21.94 -0.11
C ASN A 168 -13.89 -22.58 -0.33
N SER A 169 -13.44 -22.64 -1.59
CA SER A 169 -12.15 -23.18 -1.97
C SER A 169 -11.54 -22.39 -3.11
N LEU A 170 -10.22 -22.53 -3.32
CA LEU A 170 -9.55 -21.97 -4.49
C LEU A 170 -9.33 -23.09 -5.50
N GLU A 171 -9.71 -22.85 -6.75
CA GLU A 171 -9.30 -23.66 -7.89
C GLU A 171 -7.76 -23.63 -8.02
N SER A 172 -7.17 -24.53 -8.83
CA SER A 172 -5.73 -24.47 -9.17
C SER A 172 -5.34 -23.12 -9.81
N SER A 173 -6.30 -22.46 -10.44
CA SER A 173 -6.19 -21.12 -10.97
C SER A 173 -6.13 -20.04 -9.88
N GLY A 174 -6.28 -20.35 -8.59
CA GLY A 174 -6.40 -19.37 -7.51
C GLY A 174 -7.73 -18.61 -7.50
N LYS A 175 -8.64 -18.92 -8.43
CA LYS A 175 -10.00 -18.37 -8.45
C LYS A 175 -10.82 -19.02 -7.34
N PRO A 176 -11.56 -18.25 -6.53
CA PRO A 176 -12.47 -18.83 -5.56
C PRO A 176 -13.69 -19.47 -6.25
N THR A 177 -14.11 -20.62 -5.75
CA THR A 177 -15.25 -21.38 -6.29
C THR A 177 -16.59 -20.68 -6.09
N SER A 178 -16.72 -19.92 -5.01
CA SER A 178 -17.83 -18.99 -4.76
C SER A 178 -17.32 -17.56 -4.67
N GLN A 179 -18.04 -16.60 -5.27
CA GLN A 179 -17.66 -15.20 -5.36
C GLN A 179 -18.76 -14.31 -4.79
N ASN A 180 -18.45 -13.53 -3.76
CA ASN A 180 -19.39 -12.53 -3.25
C ASN A 180 -19.59 -11.38 -4.26
N THR A 181 -20.53 -10.49 -3.98
CA THR A 181 -20.86 -9.39 -4.91
C THR A 181 -19.68 -8.44 -5.13
N ALA A 182 -18.95 -8.08 -4.07
CA ALA A 182 -17.79 -7.20 -4.16
C ALA A 182 -16.67 -7.82 -5.02
N TYR A 183 -16.36 -9.10 -4.84
CA TYR A 183 -15.32 -9.79 -5.61
C TYR A 183 -15.64 -9.85 -7.10
N ARG A 184 -16.90 -10.04 -7.48
CA ARG A 184 -17.31 -10.01 -8.90
C ARG A 184 -17.09 -8.63 -9.52
N ASP A 185 -17.32 -7.56 -8.77
CA ASP A 185 -17.02 -6.19 -9.19
C ASP A 185 -15.50 -5.97 -9.34
N TYR A 186 -14.72 -6.37 -8.33
CA TYR A 186 -13.26 -6.32 -8.35
C TYR A 186 -12.68 -7.06 -9.56
N PHE A 187 -13.24 -8.24 -9.89
CA PHE A 187 -12.83 -9.04 -11.03
C PHE A 187 -13.18 -8.37 -12.35
N LYS A 188 -14.38 -7.76 -12.47
CA LYS A 188 -14.82 -7.06 -13.68
C LYS A 188 -13.85 -5.95 -14.10
N PHE A 189 -13.29 -5.22 -13.13
CA PHE A 189 -12.40 -4.07 -13.39
C PHE A 189 -10.91 -4.36 -13.21
N ARG A 190 -10.53 -5.61 -12.93
CA ARG A 190 -9.16 -6.02 -12.59
C ARG A 190 -8.07 -5.58 -13.57
N SER A 191 -8.39 -5.48 -14.87
CA SER A 191 -7.42 -5.06 -15.89
C SER A 191 -6.91 -3.62 -15.71
N ARG A 192 -7.59 -2.83 -14.87
CA ARG A 192 -7.20 -1.47 -14.49
C ARG A 192 -6.18 -1.43 -13.35
N PHE A 193 -5.96 -2.52 -12.63
CA PHE A 193 -4.95 -2.58 -11.56
C PHE A 193 -3.55 -2.24 -12.13
N PRO A 194 -2.71 -1.46 -11.41
CA PRO A 194 -1.47 -0.95 -12.00
C PRO A 194 -0.43 -2.06 -12.19
N ARG A 195 -0.04 -2.30 -13.46
CA ARG A 195 0.81 -3.42 -13.91
C ARG A 195 2.18 -3.49 -13.25
N GLN A 196 2.71 -2.36 -12.81
CA GLN A 196 4.02 -2.21 -12.18
C GLN A 196 4.02 -2.49 -10.68
N THR A 197 2.85 -2.66 -10.07
CA THR A 197 2.75 -2.88 -8.62
C THR A 197 3.43 -4.18 -8.22
N LYS A 198 4.18 -4.16 -7.12
CA LYS A 198 4.65 -5.36 -6.43
C LYS A 198 3.75 -5.60 -5.22
N VAL A 199 3.30 -6.84 -5.02
CA VAL A 199 2.36 -7.17 -3.94
C VAL A 199 2.96 -8.22 -3.01
N LEU A 200 2.87 -7.97 -1.70
CA LEU A 200 3.10 -8.95 -0.63
C LEU A 200 1.79 -9.12 0.13
N ASN A 201 1.11 -10.25 -0.07
CA ASN A 201 -0.13 -10.57 0.62
C ASN A 201 0.16 -11.35 1.90
N ILE A 202 -0.15 -10.76 3.06
CA ILE A 202 0.09 -11.37 4.37
C ILE A 202 -1.25 -11.78 4.98
N PHE A 203 -1.37 -12.99 5.50
CA PHE A 203 -2.59 -13.47 6.14
C PHE A 203 -2.29 -14.51 7.21
N GLY A 204 -3.22 -14.68 8.15
CA GLY A 204 -3.06 -15.58 9.28
C GLY A 204 -3.82 -16.90 9.14
N ASN A 205 -3.30 -17.95 9.75
CA ASN A 205 -4.00 -19.20 10.00
C ASN A 205 -3.78 -19.60 11.47
N LEU A 206 -4.85 -19.65 12.26
CA LEU A 206 -4.82 -19.99 13.68
C LEU A 206 -4.42 -21.46 13.95
N GLU A 207 -4.40 -22.30 12.91
CA GLU A 207 -4.15 -23.75 12.99
C GLU A 207 -5.16 -24.48 13.91
N ASP A 208 -6.37 -23.92 14.03
CA ASP A 208 -7.51 -24.45 14.81
C ASP A 208 -8.53 -25.21 13.94
N GLY A 209 -8.19 -25.48 12.68
CA GLY A 209 -9.05 -26.14 11.70
C GLY A 209 -9.98 -25.20 10.93
N THR A 210 -10.05 -23.91 11.26
CA THR A 210 -10.89 -22.93 10.54
C THR A 210 -10.26 -22.45 9.22
N ASN A 211 -8.95 -22.66 9.05
CA ASN A 211 -8.17 -22.09 7.93
C ASN A 211 -8.37 -20.57 7.80
N SER A 212 -8.33 -19.87 8.93
CA SER A 212 -8.57 -18.44 9.01
C SER A 212 -7.72 -17.78 10.11
N ASP A 213 -7.71 -16.45 10.14
CA ASP A 213 -7.16 -15.66 11.24
C ASP A 213 -8.20 -15.38 12.36
N GLY A 214 -9.38 -16.03 12.28
CA GLY A 214 -10.52 -15.82 13.16
C GLY A 214 -11.60 -14.89 12.58
N LEU A 215 -11.29 -14.08 11.56
CA LEU A 215 -12.26 -13.21 10.88
C LEU A 215 -12.23 -13.32 9.35
N VAL A 216 -11.07 -13.62 8.78
CA VAL A 216 -10.86 -13.71 7.34
C VAL A 216 -10.33 -15.10 7.00
N THR A 217 -11.08 -15.83 6.17
CA THR A 217 -10.63 -17.14 5.68
C THR A 217 -9.39 -16.96 4.80
N ASN A 218 -8.52 -17.97 4.78
CA ASN A 218 -7.38 -17.99 3.87
C ASN A 218 -7.83 -17.96 2.40
N VAL A 219 -9.01 -18.51 2.08
CA VAL A 219 -9.59 -18.42 0.74
C VAL A 219 -9.90 -16.96 0.38
N SER A 220 -10.57 -16.22 1.27
CA SER A 220 -10.88 -14.80 1.06
C SER A 220 -9.61 -13.97 0.88
N ALA A 221 -8.63 -14.10 1.77
CA ALA A 221 -7.38 -13.34 1.68
C ALA A 221 -6.54 -13.68 0.43
N ARG A 222 -6.42 -14.96 0.08
CA ARG A 222 -5.59 -15.41 -1.05
C ARG A 222 -6.26 -15.20 -2.40
N SER A 223 -7.58 -15.01 -2.45
CA SER A 223 -8.32 -14.75 -3.68
C SER A 223 -7.84 -13.49 -4.43
N LEU A 224 -7.10 -12.59 -3.77
CA LEU A 224 -6.37 -11.49 -4.41
C LEU A 224 -5.48 -11.97 -5.55
N ALA A 225 -4.80 -13.11 -5.40
CA ALA A 225 -3.88 -13.65 -6.40
C ALA A 225 -4.52 -13.77 -7.80
N TYR A 226 -5.79 -14.17 -7.84
CA TYR A 226 -6.53 -14.30 -9.09
C TYR A 226 -7.01 -12.95 -9.65
N LEU A 227 -7.36 -12.00 -8.79
CA LEU A 227 -7.72 -10.64 -9.20
C LEU A 227 -6.57 -9.96 -9.95
N ILE A 228 -5.33 -10.07 -9.45
CA ILE A 228 -4.17 -9.33 -9.99
C ILE A 228 -3.29 -10.14 -10.93
N ARG A 229 -3.64 -11.39 -11.23
CA ARG A 229 -2.84 -12.26 -12.10
C ARG A 229 -2.62 -11.63 -13.48
N GLY A 230 -1.36 -11.57 -13.91
CA GLY A 230 -1.00 -10.96 -15.20
C GLY A 230 -1.11 -9.42 -15.23
N HIS A 231 -1.37 -8.80 -14.07
CA HIS A 231 -1.57 -7.37 -13.89
C HIS A 231 -0.65 -6.76 -12.81
N VAL A 232 0.41 -7.46 -12.39
CA VAL A 232 1.39 -6.98 -11.40
C VAL A 232 2.81 -7.41 -11.78
N ALA A 233 3.80 -6.67 -11.28
CA ALA A 233 5.21 -6.96 -11.50
C ALA A 233 5.68 -8.18 -10.67
N SER A 234 5.13 -8.35 -9.46
CA SER A 234 5.35 -9.54 -8.63
C SER A 234 4.24 -9.73 -7.62
N TYR A 235 3.98 -10.99 -7.25
CA TYR A 235 3.06 -11.37 -6.19
C TYR A 235 3.75 -12.37 -5.26
N GLN A 236 3.68 -12.13 -3.96
CA GLN A 236 4.19 -13.01 -2.92
C GLN A 236 3.11 -13.20 -1.85
N GLU A 237 3.07 -14.38 -1.24
CA GLU A 237 2.23 -14.68 -0.09
C GLU A 237 3.09 -14.95 1.14
N LEU A 238 2.66 -14.48 2.30
CA LEU A 238 3.19 -14.85 3.60
C LEU A 238 2.03 -15.29 4.50
N MET A 239 1.99 -16.58 4.83
CA MET A 239 1.09 -17.10 5.84
C MET A 239 1.77 -17.06 7.21
N VAL A 240 1.17 -16.37 8.16
CA VAL A 240 1.51 -16.45 9.59
C VAL A 240 0.68 -17.57 10.22
N LYS A 241 1.26 -18.34 11.14
CA LYS A 241 0.63 -19.52 11.72
C LYS A 241 0.57 -19.48 13.24
N GLY A 242 -0.38 -20.21 13.82
CA GLY A 242 -0.58 -20.36 15.26
C GLY A 242 -1.21 -19.13 15.91
N ALA A 243 -1.10 -19.01 17.24
CA ALA A 243 -1.81 -17.98 18.01
C ALA A 243 -1.52 -16.54 17.55
N ASN A 244 -0.28 -16.24 17.13
CA ASN A 244 0.11 -14.91 16.63
C ASN A 244 -0.46 -14.58 15.24
N ALA A 245 -1.14 -15.54 14.61
CA ALA A 245 -1.83 -15.36 13.35
C ALA A 245 -3.25 -14.82 13.50
N GLN A 246 -3.73 -14.56 14.74
CA GLN A 246 -5.02 -13.95 14.99
C GLN A 246 -5.13 -12.58 14.28
N HIS A 247 -6.32 -12.27 13.76
CA HIS A 247 -6.58 -11.12 12.89
C HIS A 247 -5.97 -9.79 13.32
N SER A 248 -6.06 -9.43 14.60
CA SER A 248 -5.49 -8.20 15.16
C SER A 248 -4.02 -8.36 15.57
N LEU A 249 -3.61 -9.57 15.98
CA LEU A 249 -2.22 -9.85 16.30
C LEU A 249 -1.31 -9.78 15.07
N LEU A 250 -1.83 -9.98 13.86
CA LEU A 250 -1.05 -9.80 12.63
C LEU A 250 -0.41 -8.41 12.49
N HIS A 251 -1.03 -7.35 13.02
CA HIS A 251 -0.51 -5.98 12.99
C HIS A 251 -0.13 -5.43 14.37
N ASN A 252 -0.24 -6.25 15.42
CA ASN A 252 0.01 -5.87 16.80
C ASN A 252 1.06 -6.79 17.43
N HIS A 253 2.29 -6.30 17.56
CA HIS A 253 3.42 -7.02 18.16
C HIS A 253 3.83 -8.30 17.41
N ASN A 254 3.74 -8.30 16.08
CA ASN A 254 4.12 -9.43 15.25
C ASN A 254 5.40 -9.15 14.46
N THR A 255 6.53 -9.50 15.07
CA THR A 255 7.87 -9.28 14.47
C THR A 255 8.04 -9.96 13.12
N THR A 256 7.40 -11.11 12.88
CA THR A 256 7.43 -11.79 11.58
C THR A 256 6.80 -10.91 10.50
N VAL A 257 5.62 -10.34 10.78
CA VAL A 257 4.94 -9.43 9.86
C VAL A 257 5.72 -8.13 9.69
N ASP A 258 6.17 -7.52 10.79
CA ASP A 258 6.93 -6.27 10.77
C ASP A 258 8.19 -6.40 9.89
N GLN A 259 8.98 -7.46 10.10
CA GLN A 259 10.20 -7.70 9.31
C GLN A 259 9.89 -7.97 7.84
N ALA A 260 8.83 -8.73 7.53
CA ALA A 260 8.43 -8.98 6.16
C ALA A 260 8.03 -7.69 5.44
N VAL A 261 7.23 -6.84 6.08
CA VAL A 261 6.82 -5.52 5.56
C VAL A 261 8.03 -4.63 5.33
N ILE A 262 8.91 -4.51 6.34
CA ILE A 262 10.11 -3.65 6.26
C ILE A 262 11.06 -4.13 5.14
N ASN A 263 11.32 -5.43 5.04
CA ASN A 263 12.19 -6.00 4.01
C ASN A 263 11.60 -5.86 2.60
N PHE A 264 10.28 -6.03 2.47
CA PHE A 264 9.60 -5.87 1.20
C PHE A 264 9.58 -4.41 0.73
N LEU A 265 9.30 -3.47 1.63
CA LEU A 265 9.21 -2.05 1.31
C LEU A 265 10.58 -1.39 1.11
N TRP A 266 11.52 -1.68 1.99
CA TRP A 266 12.82 -1.01 2.05
C TRP A 266 13.93 -2.06 2.17
N PRO A 267 14.30 -2.74 1.07
CA PRO A 267 15.44 -3.64 1.06
C PRO A 267 16.73 -2.88 1.38
N LYS A 268 17.70 -3.59 1.96
CA LYS A 268 19.04 -3.04 2.22
C LYS A 268 19.78 -2.75 0.93
#